data_AF-A0A064CAT2-F1
#
_entry.id   AF-A0A064CAT2-F1
#
_cell.length_a   1.000
_cell.length_b   1.000
_cell.length_c   1.000
_cell.angle_alpha   90.00
_cell.angle_beta   90.00
_cell.angle_gamma   90.00
#
_symmetry.space_group_name_H-M   'P 1'
#
loop_
_entity.id
_entity.type
_entity.pdbx_description
1 polymer ?
#
loop_
_entity_poly.entity_id
_entity_poly.type
_entity_poly.pdbx_seq_one_letter_code
_entity_poly.pdbx_strand_id
1 'polypeptide(L)'
;MLLAATAAFSFGVAPARADVPVPQAGASCPAEFTDVMTRLPDVGDFLVCQASGMWAPVLAPFDPQSRWLSYGAGITLHGQGFRNPNLRSGQWTAAPLDPSAVCSADQVTVIGPGELAPVVHSPGESGQPLHLVVLPKLFTITMNGDCLWSEDQPPGLG
;
A
#
# COMPACT_ATOMS: atom_id res chain seq x y z
N MET A 1 -36.79 49.25 -21.38
CA MET A 1 -36.33 48.95 -20.00
C MET A 1 -35.82 47.51 -20.03
N LEU A 2 -34.51 47.32 -20.29
CA LEU A 2 -33.89 45.98 -20.31
C LEU A 2 -33.31 45.71 -18.92
N LEU A 3 -33.80 44.65 -18.26
CA LEU A 3 -33.25 44.14 -17.01
C LEU A 3 -32.09 43.19 -17.36
N ALA A 4 -30.86 43.60 -17.02
CA ALA A 4 -29.68 42.74 -17.07
C ALA A 4 -29.61 41.93 -15.77
N ALA A 5 -29.71 40.61 -15.86
CA ALA A 5 -29.53 39.70 -14.73
C ALA A 5 -28.06 39.26 -14.64
N THR A 6 -27.36 39.71 -13.60
CA THR A 6 -25.99 39.29 -13.27
C THR A 6 -26.03 37.96 -12.50
N ALA A 7 -25.57 36.89 -13.13
CA ALA A 7 -25.34 35.61 -12.47
C ALA A 7 -23.97 35.62 -11.75
N ALA A 8 -23.97 35.49 -10.43
CA ALA A 8 -22.76 35.33 -9.63
C ALA A 8 -22.30 33.87 -9.68
N PHE A 9 -21.13 33.61 -10.28
CA PHE A 9 -20.46 32.31 -10.23
C PHE A 9 -19.74 32.17 -8.88
N SER A 10 -20.30 31.37 -7.98
CA SER A 10 -19.64 30.95 -6.75
C SER A 10 -18.58 29.89 -7.09
N PHE A 11 -17.30 30.26 -7.06
CA PHE A 11 -16.20 29.32 -7.13
C PHE A 11 -16.10 28.55 -5.80
N GLY A 12 -16.52 27.29 -5.80
CA GLY A 12 -16.31 26.40 -4.66
C GLY A 12 -14.82 26.08 -4.54
N VAL A 13 -14.19 26.58 -3.48
CA VAL A 13 -12.82 26.18 -3.10
C VAL A 13 -12.91 24.74 -2.60
N ALA A 14 -12.39 23.79 -3.38
CA ALA A 14 -12.22 22.42 -2.92
C ALA A 14 -11.25 22.41 -1.72
N PRO A 15 -11.56 21.70 -0.63
CA PRO A 15 -10.64 21.63 0.50
C PRO A 15 -9.33 20.97 0.04
N ALA A 16 -8.20 21.61 0.35
CA ALA A 16 -6.89 21.01 0.19
C ALA A 16 -6.82 19.74 1.06
N ARG A 17 -6.52 18.60 0.44
CA ARG A 17 -6.42 17.32 1.13
C ARG A 17 -5.00 17.13 1.64
N ALA A 18 -4.88 16.69 2.87
CA ALA A 18 -3.60 16.29 3.41
C ALA A 18 -3.31 14.88 2.88
N ASP A 19 -2.17 14.71 2.21
CA ASP A 19 -1.61 13.39 1.93
C ASP A 19 -1.54 12.58 3.23
N VAL A 20 -1.67 11.25 3.15
CA VAL A 20 -1.43 10.40 4.33
C VAL A 20 0.01 10.67 4.80
N PRO A 21 0.21 11.14 6.05
CA PRO A 21 1.55 11.45 6.53
C PRO A 21 2.38 10.18 6.53
N VAL A 22 3.58 10.28 5.95
CA VAL A 22 4.56 9.19 5.92
C VAL A 22 4.77 8.69 7.36
N PRO A 23 4.58 7.38 7.64
CA PRO A 23 4.87 6.80 8.93
C PRO A 23 6.30 7.11 9.41
N GLN A 24 6.42 7.47 10.70
CA GLN A 24 7.70 7.81 11.33
C GLN A 24 7.90 6.97 12.59
N ALA A 25 9.12 6.52 12.84
CA ALA A 25 9.44 5.80 14.06
C ALA A 25 9.12 6.64 15.31
N GLY A 26 8.41 6.05 16.27
CA GLY A 26 7.98 6.72 17.49
C GLY A 26 6.81 7.69 17.29
N ALA A 27 6.20 7.77 16.11
CA ALA A 27 4.91 8.45 15.92
C ALA A 27 3.75 7.51 16.23
N SER A 28 2.59 8.08 16.55
CA SER A 28 1.36 7.31 16.76
C SER A 28 0.83 6.73 15.44
N CYS A 29 0.25 5.54 15.51
CA CYS A 29 -0.49 4.91 14.43
C CYS A 29 -1.96 4.66 14.84
N PRO A 30 -2.91 4.70 13.89
CA PRO A 30 -4.30 4.32 14.13
C PRO A 30 -4.42 2.88 14.66
N ALA A 31 -5.44 2.60 15.48
CA ALA A 31 -5.62 1.29 16.11
C ALA A 31 -5.87 0.17 15.07
N GLU A 32 -6.56 0.49 13.98
CA GLU A 32 -6.79 -0.40 12.84
C GLU A 32 -5.48 -0.83 12.14
N PHE A 33 -4.38 -0.10 12.37
CA PHE A 33 -3.07 -0.43 11.84
C PHE A 33 -2.24 -1.34 12.75
N THR A 34 -2.79 -1.84 13.85
CA THR A 34 -2.09 -2.85 14.68
C THR A 34 -1.57 -4.00 13.82
N ASP A 35 -0.28 -4.32 13.93
CA ASP A 35 0.45 -5.32 13.14
C ASP A 35 0.52 -5.06 11.63
N VAL A 36 0.22 -3.83 11.19
CA VAL A 36 0.47 -3.38 9.82
C VAL A 36 1.93 -2.95 9.72
N MET A 37 2.60 -3.46 8.68
CA MET A 37 3.94 -3.02 8.34
C MET A 37 3.93 -2.01 7.19
N THR A 38 5.00 -1.23 7.10
CA THR A 38 5.27 -0.42 5.93
C THR A 38 6.77 -0.38 5.66
N ARG A 39 7.13 0.00 4.43
CA ARG A 39 8.51 0.25 4.04
C ARG A 39 8.71 1.76 3.91
N LEU A 40 9.80 2.27 4.45
CA LEU A 40 10.20 3.66 4.25
C LEU A 40 10.92 3.82 2.90
N PRO A 41 10.92 5.03 2.31
CA PRO A 41 11.63 5.30 1.06
C PRO A 41 13.14 5.05 1.16
N ASP A 42 13.72 5.15 2.36
CA ASP A 42 15.10 4.79 2.62
C ASP A 42 15.30 3.26 2.50
N VAL A 43 16.35 2.86 1.81
CA VAL A 43 16.59 1.45 1.50
C VAL A 43 16.87 0.66 2.79
N GLY A 44 15.93 -0.21 3.16
CA GLY A 44 16.12 -1.20 4.23
C GLY A 44 15.35 -0.91 5.51
N ASP A 45 14.61 0.19 5.57
CA ASP A 45 13.86 0.56 6.77
C ASP A 45 12.39 0.13 6.67
N PHE A 46 11.97 -0.65 7.66
CA PHE A 46 10.59 -1.07 7.84
C PHE A 46 10.06 -0.55 9.17
N LEU A 47 8.79 -0.17 9.20
CA LEU A 47 8.07 0.12 10.44
C LEU A 47 6.93 -0.87 10.63
N VAL A 48 6.62 -1.19 11.88
CA VAL A 48 5.41 -1.90 12.28
C VAL A 48 4.63 -1.04 13.28
N CYS A 49 3.32 -0.97 13.13
CA CYS A 49 2.47 -0.35 14.12
C CYS A 49 2.20 -1.36 15.25
N GLN A 50 2.77 -1.10 16.41
CA GLN A 50 2.67 -1.98 17.57
C GLN A 50 1.29 -1.86 18.24
N ALA A 51 0.90 -2.87 19.03
CA ALA A 51 -0.31 -2.82 19.86
C ALA A 51 -0.37 -1.63 20.84
N SER A 52 0.77 -1.00 21.13
CA SER A 52 0.85 0.26 21.89
C SER A 52 0.31 1.48 21.12
N GLY A 53 -0.01 1.34 19.84
CA GLY A 53 -0.42 2.43 18.95
C GLY A 53 0.75 3.27 18.45
N MET A 54 1.97 2.71 18.41
CA MET A 54 3.18 3.43 18.00
C MET A 54 3.90 2.69 16.87
N TRP A 55 4.37 3.44 15.89
CA TRP A 55 5.27 2.93 14.85
C TRP A 55 6.64 2.61 15.46
N ALA A 56 7.14 1.40 15.23
CA ALA A 56 8.45 0.95 15.68
C ALA A 56 9.28 0.39 14.52
N PRO A 57 10.61 0.59 14.51
CA PRO A 57 11.48 0.03 13.49
C PRO A 57 11.53 -1.51 13.56
N VAL A 58 11.58 -2.14 12.40
CA VAL A 58 11.76 -3.59 12.23
C VAL A 58 13.00 -3.84 11.36
N LEU A 59 13.85 -4.75 11.81
CA LEU A 59 15.04 -5.16 11.06
C LEU A 59 14.74 -6.40 10.21
N ALA A 60 15.23 -6.40 8.97
CA ALA A 60 15.22 -7.60 8.14
C ALA A 60 16.34 -8.58 8.58
N PRO A 61 16.14 -9.91 8.44
CA PRO A 61 14.93 -10.55 7.93
C PRO A 61 13.83 -10.67 8.99
N PHE A 62 12.59 -10.69 8.53
CA PHE A 62 11.39 -10.98 9.32
C PHE A 62 10.50 -11.96 8.55
N ASP A 63 9.59 -12.63 9.25
CA ASP A 63 8.62 -13.51 8.60
C ASP A 63 7.71 -12.72 7.65
N PRO A 64 7.29 -13.29 6.51
CA PRO A 64 6.44 -12.58 5.58
C PRO A 64 5.14 -12.12 6.25
N GLN A 65 4.81 -10.85 6.04
CA GLN A 65 3.70 -10.19 6.70
C GLN A 65 2.45 -10.24 5.85
N SER A 66 1.31 -10.32 6.52
CA SER A 66 -0.02 -10.37 5.90
C SER A 66 -0.66 -9.00 5.73
N ARG A 67 -0.06 -7.92 6.27
CA ARG A 67 -0.66 -6.59 6.22
C ARG A 67 0.38 -5.52 5.94
N TRP A 68 0.10 -4.68 4.96
CA TRP A 68 1.00 -3.60 4.52
C TRP A 68 0.25 -2.29 4.34
N LEU A 69 0.91 -1.19 4.66
CA LEU A 69 0.45 0.17 4.38
C LEU A 69 1.33 0.75 3.27
N SER A 70 0.73 1.10 2.12
CA SER A 70 1.37 1.95 1.11
C SER A 70 0.91 3.39 1.28
N TYR A 71 1.75 4.32 0.86
CA TYR A 71 1.46 5.75 0.89
C TYR A 71 2.26 6.50 -0.18
N GLY A 72 1.78 7.68 -0.58
CA GLY A 72 2.50 8.58 -1.50
C GLY A 72 2.91 7.90 -2.82
N ALA A 73 4.22 7.82 -3.08
CA ALA A 73 4.77 7.19 -4.29
C ALA A 73 4.66 5.65 -4.33
N GLY A 74 4.16 5.03 -3.26
CA GLY A 74 4.05 3.59 -3.11
C GLY A 74 5.25 2.95 -2.40
N ILE A 75 5.10 1.67 -2.07
CA ILE A 75 6.15 0.85 -1.45
C ILE A 75 6.50 -0.31 -2.37
N THR A 76 7.78 -0.66 -2.46
CA THR A 76 8.22 -1.87 -3.17
C THR A 76 8.57 -2.95 -2.17
N LEU A 77 8.00 -4.14 -2.34
CA LEU A 77 8.20 -5.29 -1.46
C LEU A 77 8.72 -6.49 -2.26
N HIS A 78 9.45 -7.37 -1.59
CA HIS A 78 9.97 -8.60 -2.18
C HIS A 78 9.07 -9.79 -1.89
N GLY A 79 8.93 -10.68 -2.87
CA GLY A 79 8.20 -11.94 -2.74
C GLY A 79 9.12 -13.16 -2.81
N GLN A 80 8.52 -14.34 -2.99
CA GLN A 80 9.19 -15.64 -2.87
C GLN A 80 10.19 -15.96 -4.00
N GLY A 81 10.37 -15.07 -4.97
CA GLY A 81 11.50 -15.08 -5.91
C GLY A 81 12.82 -14.64 -5.26
N PHE A 82 12.77 -14.01 -4.08
CA PHE A 82 13.92 -13.68 -3.23
C PHE A 82 13.99 -14.56 -1.98
N ARG A 83 15.18 -14.68 -1.40
CA ARG A 83 15.35 -15.14 -0.01
C ARG A 83 14.77 -14.08 0.94
N ASN A 84 14.17 -14.52 2.04
CA ASN A 84 13.54 -13.66 3.05
C ASN A 84 12.47 -12.72 2.46
N PRO A 85 11.39 -13.27 1.89
CA PRO A 85 10.33 -12.47 1.28
C PRO A 85 9.63 -11.59 2.31
N ASN A 86 9.18 -10.41 1.90
CA ASN A 86 8.39 -9.51 2.75
C ASN A 86 6.92 -9.96 2.82
N LEU A 87 6.39 -10.55 1.76
CA LEU A 87 5.02 -11.04 1.70
C LEU A 87 4.92 -12.39 0.98
N ARG A 88 3.78 -13.08 1.17
CA ARG A 88 3.44 -14.33 0.49
C ARG A 88 2.66 -14.08 -0.79
N SER A 89 2.82 -14.98 -1.75
CA SER A 89 1.88 -15.11 -2.87
C SER A 89 0.52 -15.59 -2.39
N GLY A 90 -0.55 -15.26 -3.12
CA GLY A 90 -1.92 -15.59 -2.73
C GLY A 90 -2.92 -14.50 -3.09
N GLN A 91 -4.14 -14.61 -2.56
CA GLN A 91 -5.17 -13.59 -2.71
C GLN A 91 -4.95 -12.45 -1.74
N TRP A 92 -5.01 -11.22 -2.24
CA TRP A 92 -4.82 -9.99 -1.48
C TRP A 92 -5.87 -8.96 -1.84
N THR A 93 -6.27 -8.19 -0.83
CA THR A 93 -7.17 -7.05 -0.97
C THR A 93 -6.44 -5.77 -0.56
N ALA A 94 -6.52 -4.74 -1.41
CA ALA A 94 -6.09 -3.38 -1.09
C ALA A 94 -7.32 -2.51 -0.84
N ALA A 95 -7.47 -2.02 0.39
CA ALA A 95 -8.51 -1.09 0.79
C ALA A 95 -7.97 0.36 0.71
N PRO A 96 -8.57 1.25 -0.11
CA PRO A 96 -8.22 2.67 -0.11
C PRO A 96 -8.48 3.30 1.26
N LEU A 97 -7.55 4.13 1.73
CA LEU A 97 -7.69 4.82 3.03
C LEU A 97 -8.66 6.00 2.96
N ASP A 98 -8.96 6.49 1.76
CA ASP A 98 -9.95 7.53 1.52
C ASP A 98 -10.69 7.33 0.17
N PRO A 99 -11.85 7.99 -0.05
CA PRO A 99 -12.65 7.80 -1.26
C PRO A 99 -12.01 8.27 -2.58
N SER A 100 -10.94 9.05 -2.53
CA SER A 100 -10.16 9.47 -3.70
C SER A 100 -8.91 8.63 -3.96
N ALA A 101 -8.46 7.83 -2.98
CA ALA A 101 -7.30 6.98 -3.15
C ALA A 101 -7.56 5.90 -4.23
N VAL A 102 -6.55 5.67 -5.07
CA VAL A 102 -6.55 4.65 -6.12
C VAL A 102 -5.44 3.66 -5.79
N CYS A 103 -5.81 2.46 -5.39
CA CYS A 103 -4.83 1.39 -5.17
C CYS A 103 -4.40 0.80 -6.51
N SER A 104 -3.10 0.56 -6.69
CA SER A 104 -2.61 -0.20 -7.83
C SER A 104 -1.38 -1.02 -7.47
N ALA A 105 -1.15 -2.09 -8.23
CA ALA A 105 -0.01 -2.96 -8.02
C ALA A 105 0.69 -3.33 -9.33
N ASP A 106 2.02 -3.23 -9.32
CA ASP A 106 2.88 -3.68 -10.42
C ASP A 106 3.75 -4.84 -9.94
N GLN A 107 3.63 -6.00 -10.59
CA GLN A 107 4.30 -7.23 -10.17
C GLN A 107 5.31 -7.70 -11.21
N VAL A 108 6.47 -8.16 -10.74
CA VAL A 108 7.50 -8.80 -11.57
C VAL A 108 7.86 -10.13 -10.94
N THR A 109 7.91 -11.21 -11.73
CA THR A 109 8.25 -12.57 -11.26
C THR A 109 9.56 -13.04 -11.88
N VAL A 110 10.21 -14.00 -11.21
CA VAL A 110 11.38 -14.71 -11.76
C VAL A 110 10.89 -15.88 -12.62
N ILE A 111 11.34 -15.92 -13.88
CA ILE A 111 11.01 -16.99 -14.83
C ILE A 111 12.18 -17.93 -15.10
N GLY A 112 13.41 -17.48 -14.80
CA GLY A 112 14.62 -18.27 -14.95
C GLY A 112 15.81 -17.64 -14.21
N PRO A 113 16.99 -18.27 -14.21
CA PRO A 113 18.19 -17.70 -13.60
C PRO A 113 18.53 -16.34 -14.22
N GLY A 114 18.41 -15.27 -13.43
CA GLY A 114 18.68 -13.90 -13.89
C GLY A 114 17.63 -13.33 -14.86
N GLU A 115 16.51 -14.03 -15.06
CA GLU A 115 15.48 -13.66 -16.04
C GLU A 115 14.16 -13.31 -15.33
N LEU A 116 13.61 -12.15 -15.70
CA LEU A 116 12.36 -11.60 -15.15
C LEU A 116 11.27 -11.63 -16.23
N ALA A 117 10.04 -11.92 -15.80
CA ALA A 117 8.86 -11.75 -16.65
C ALA A 117 8.60 -10.25 -16.93
N PRO A 118 7.82 -9.93 -17.98
CA PRO A 118 7.20 -8.61 -18.12
C PRO A 118 6.38 -8.22 -16.88
N VAL A 119 6.24 -6.92 -16.65
CA VAL A 119 5.44 -6.38 -15.54
C VAL A 119 3.97 -6.75 -15.73
N VAL A 120 3.34 -7.23 -14.66
CA VAL A 120 1.90 -7.43 -14.57
C VAL A 120 1.29 -6.28 -13.79
N HIS A 121 0.45 -5.51 -14.47
CA HIS A 121 -0.24 -4.35 -13.91
C HIS A 121 -1.60 -4.74 -13.35
N SER A 122 -1.95 -4.21 -12.17
CA SER A 122 -3.26 -4.37 -11.52
C SER A 122 -3.77 -2.98 -11.12
N PRO A 123 -4.50 -2.28 -12.00
CA PRO A 123 -5.08 -0.97 -11.68
C PRO A 123 -6.38 -1.13 -10.87
N GLY A 124 -6.53 -0.33 -9.83
CA GLY A 124 -7.80 -0.15 -9.12
C GLY A 124 -8.57 1.09 -9.58
N GLU A 125 -9.69 1.34 -8.93
CA GLU A 125 -10.52 2.53 -9.14
C GLU A 125 -10.54 3.39 -7.87
N SER A 126 -10.90 4.67 -8.02
CA SER A 126 -10.96 5.63 -6.91
C SER A 126 -11.95 5.18 -5.83
N GLY A 127 -11.45 5.03 -4.60
CA GLY A 127 -12.25 4.67 -3.43
C GLY A 127 -12.81 3.25 -3.46
N GLN A 128 -12.43 2.43 -4.45
CA GLN A 128 -12.85 1.03 -4.54
C GLN A 128 -11.72 0.08 -4.10
N PRO A 129 -12.04 -0.98 -3.34
CA PRO A 129 -11.07 -2.03 -3.06
C PRO A 129 -10.53 -2.67 -4.35
N LEU A 130 -9.22 -2.90 -4.39
CA LEU A 130 -8.56 -3.68 -5.43
C LEU A 130 -8.32 -5.10 -4.91
N HIS A 131 -8.85 -6.10 -5.61
CA HIS A 131 -8.54 -7.51 -5.37
C HIS A 131 -7.53 -7.98 -6.40
N LEU A 132 -6.46 -8.64 -5.94
CA LEU A 132 -5.45 -9.20 -6.83
C LEU A 132 -4.87 -10.51 -6.30
N VAL A 133 -4.23 -11.24 -7.22
CA VAL A 133 -3.35 -12.35 -6.85
C VAL A 133 -1.93 -11.83 -6.81
N VAL A 134 -1.30 -11.89 -5.64
CA VAL A 134 0.16 -11.78 -5.54
C VAL A 134 0.76 -13.05 -6.14
N LEU A 135 1.57 -12.88 -7.19
CA LEU A 135 2.02 -13.99 -8.03
C LEU A 135 3.03 -14.91 -7.32
N PRO A 136 3.04 -16.22 -7.63
CA PRO A 136 4.11 -17.11 -7.18
C PRO A 136 5.46 -16.69 -7.81
N LYS A 137 6.57 -16.98 -7.12
CA LYS A 137 7.93 -16.56 -7.55
C LYS A 137 8.08 -15.05 -7.81
N LEU A 138 7.24 -14.24 -7.16
CA LEU A 138 7.32 -12.79 -7.18
C LEU A 138 8.73 -12.32 -6.80
N PHE A 139 9.36 -11.57 -7.68
CA PHE A 139 10.61 -10.87 -7.43
C PHE A 139 10.33 -9.59 -6.64
N THR A 140 9.48 -8.73 -7.19
CA THR A 140 9.04 -7.48 -6.58
C THR A 140 7.57 -7.22 -6.88
N ILE A 141 6.88 -6.58 -5.93
CA ILE A 141 5.62 -5.89 -6.14
C ILE A 141 5.78 -4.44 -5.70
N THR A 142 5.32 -3.51 -6.52
CA THR A 142 5.17 -2.11 -6.13
C THR A 142 3.69 -1.88 -5.84
N MET A 143 3.37 -1.53 -4.59
CA MET A 143 2.04 -1.26 -4.09
C MET A 143 1.86 0.27 -3.98
N ASN A 144 0.96 0.83 -4.77
CA ASN A 144 0.79 2.28 -4.92
C ASN A 144 -0.53 2.78 -4.31
N GLY A 145 -0.57 4.09 -4.07
CA GLY A 145 -1.69 4.77 -3.46
C GLY A 145 -1.68 4.67 -1.93
N ASP A 146 -2.54 5.46 -1.29
CA ASP A 146 -2.75 5.43 0.15
C ASP A 146 -3.70 4.29 0.49
N CYS A 147 -3.14 3.08 0.69
CA CYS A 147 -3.90 1.84 0.74
C CYS A 147 -3.42 0.90 1.85
N LEU A 148 -4.39 0.22 2.47
CA LEU A 148 -4.16 -0.87 3.40
C LEU A 148 -4.31 -2.20 2.66
N TRP A 149 -3.22 -2.95 2.55
CA TRP A 149 -3.14 -4.23 1.89
C TRP A 149 -3.25 -5.34 2.91
N SER A 150 -4.07 -6.35 2.64
CA SER A 150 -4.23 -7.53 3.50
C SER A 150 -4.26 -8.81 2.68
N GLU A 151 -3.53 -9.83 3.15
CA GLU A 151 -3.64 -11.20 2.67
C GLU A 151 -5.02 -11.74 3.07
N ASP A 152 -5.79 -12.24 2.11
CA ASP A 152 -7.17 -12.70 2.38
C ASP A 152 -7.19 -14.01 3.19
N GLN A 153 -6.13 -14.80 3.07
CA GLN A 153 -5.93 -16.07 3.77
C GLN A 153 -4.57 -16.06 4.47
N PRO A 154 -4.40 -15.30 5.56
CA PRO A 154 -3.17 -15.34 6.32
C PRO A 154 -2.97 -16.75 6.90
N PRO A 155 -1.73 -17.23 7.08
CA PRO A 155 -1.47 -18.46 7.79
C PRO A 155 -2.18 -18.40 9.13
N GLY A 156 -3.01 -19.40 9.43
CA GLY A 156 -3.74 -19.44 10.69
C GLY A 156 -2.76 -19.27 11.86
N LEU A 157 -3.12 -18.41 12.80
CA LEU A 157 -2.52 -18.41 14.12
C LEU A 157 -2.82 -19.79 14.73
N GLY A 158 -1.89 -20.72 14.55
CA GLY A 158 -1.93 -22.03 15.19
C GLY A 158 -1.77 -21.93 16.70
#